data_AF-A0A251MYL4-F1
#
_entry.id   AF-A0A251MYL4-F1
#
_cell.length_a   1.000
_cell.length_b   1.000
_cell.length_c   1.000
_cell.angle_alpha   90.00
_cell.angle_beta   90.00
_cell.angle_gamma   90.00
#
_symmetry.space_group_name_H-M   'P 1'
#
loop_
_entity.id
_entity.type
_entity.pdbx_description
1 polymer ?
#
loop_
_entity_poly.entity_id
_entity_poly.type
_entity_poly.pdbx_seq_one_letter_code
_entity_poly.pdbx_strand_id
1 'polypeptide(L)'
;MLMDWLEKFILAALLILAAAIDGAQADTMVSGTVFCDQCKDGERSLFDYPINGVKVQVACSDSNGQITMSREETTNWFGNYAVKFDGTPDLSGCFAQVSSTGQGSNGCGVSAGPAQSLRLMFRMFNMAMYAVDSLLTQPAQPMSFCPRSANPVAPAPPTPARPLPNPVTPASPPPFWLPPLPKLPPLPPLPPLPPLPSLPPMPPVPFLEATACPHQQWTLPEHKCYWRAVSPDTKVAVVFGLAAARRYGTDLTLLQGLQGRGEPYRTLLREGITAFLNSYNSLQFPYNSIAVVQHLNYGLIGSNRNVLFTALRFIRANSGYGRVPCKFTACK
;
A
#
# COMPACT_ATOMS: atom_id res chain seq x y z
N MET A 1 63.95 7.76 -8.98
CA MET A 1 63.77 6.89 -10.16
C MET A 1 62.91 5.65 -9.84
N LEU A 2 63.23 4.86 -8.80
CA LEU A 2 62.45 3.67 -8.44
C LEU A 2 60.99 3.95 -8.02
N MET A 3 60.76 5.07 -7.31
CA MET A 3 59.44 5.45 -6.78
C MET A 3 58.46 5.93 -7.87
N ASP A 4 58.95 6.67 -8.86
CA ASP A 4 58.18 7.14 -10.04
C ASP A 4 57.76 5.97 -10.95
N TRP A 5 58.58 4.92 -11.02
CA TRP A 5 58.24 3.72 -11.77
C TRP A 5 57.16 2.88 -11.07
N LEU A 6 57.23 2.78 -9.74
CA LEU A 6 56.23 2.12 -8.92
C LEU A 6 54.87 2.84 -9.00
N GLU A 7 54.85 4.17 -8.94
CA GLU A 7 53.61 4.96 -9.10
C GLU A 7 52.98 4.76 -10.48
N LYS A 8 53.77 4.78 -11.56
CA LYS A 8 53.29 4.52 -12.91
C LYS A 8 52.75 3.10 -13.07
N PHE A 9 53.39 2.11 -12.43
CA PHE A 9 52.92 0.73 -12.41
C PHE A 9 51.61 0.58 -11.64
N ILE A 10 51.46 1.23 -10.49
CA ILE A 10 50.23 1.22 -9.70
C ILE A 10 49.10 1.90 -10.49
N LEU A 11 49.39 3.04 -11.15
CA LEU A 11 48.40 3.78 -11.93
C LEU A 11 47.97 2.99 -13.18
N ALA A 12 48.91 2.35 -13.88
CA ALA A 12 48.62 1.46 -15.00
C ALA A 12 47.81 0.23 -14.55
N ALA A 13 48.17 -0.38 -13.41
CA ALA A 13 47.43 -1.50 -12.84
C ALA A 13 46.01 -1.10 -12.43
N LEU A 14 45.81 0.09 -11.87
CA LEU A 14 44.49 0.64 -11.56
C LEU A 14 43.66 0.91 -12.81
N LEU A 15 44.27 1.43 -13.88
CA LEU A 15 43.58 1.67 -15.16
C LEU A 15 43.20 0.35 -15.86
N ILE A 16 44.06 -0.66 -15.80
CA ILE A 16 43.76 -2.01 -16.30
C ILE A 16 42.66 -2.66 -15.45
N LEU A 17 42.73 -2.54 -14.12
CA LEU A 17 41.65 -3.03 -13.24
C LEU A 17 40.34 -2.33 -13.56
N ALA A 18 40.34 -1.01 -13.75
CA ALA A 18 39.17 -0.22 -14.09
C ALA A 18 38.59 -0.60 -15.47
N ALA A 19 39.44 -0.92 -16.44
CA ALA A 19 39.03 -1.41 -17.75
C ALA A 19 38.55 -2.87 -17.74
N ALA A 20 38.98 -3.66 -16.74
CA ALA A 20 38.56 -5.04 -16.52
C ALA A 20 37.34 -5.18 -15.58
N ILE A 21 36.82 -4.06 -15.04
CA ILE A 21 35.48 -4.05 -14.47
C ILE A 21 34.52 -4.18 -15.64
N ASP A 22 34.17 -5.43 -15.95
CA ASP A 22 33.04 -5.75 -16.81
C ASP A 22 31.87 -4.90 -16.31
N GLY A 23 31.43 -3.95 -17.14
CA GLY A 23 30.57 -2.85 -16.70
C GLY A 23 29.40 -3.43 -15.93
N ALA A 24 29.22 -3.01 -14.67
CA ALA A 24 28.12 -3.49 -13.83
C ALA A 24 26.85 -3.45 -14.67
N GLN A 25 26.28 -4.63 -14.99
CA GLN A 25 25.10 -4.70 -15.83
C GLN A 25 24.01 -3.95 -15.09
N ALA A 26 23.64 -2.81 -15.65
CA ALA A 26 22.65 -1.94 -15.07
C ALA A 26 21.28 -2.47 -15.49
N ASP A 27 20.46 -2.78 -14.49
CA ASP A 27 19.16 -3.40 -14.66
C ASP A 27 18.05 -2.36 -14.76
N THR A 28 16.96 -2.76 -15.42
CA THR A 28 15.72 -2.00 -15.43
C THR A 28 14.76 -2.55 -14.40
N MET A 29 14.22 -1.66 -13.56
CA MET A 29 13.27 -2.02 -12.51
C MET A 29 11.88 -1.47 -12.84
N VAL A 30 10.87 -2.32 -12.71
CA VAL A 30 9.46 -1.94 -12.79
C VAL A 30 8.84 -2.17 -11.43
N SER A 31 8.23 -1.14 -10.83
CA SER A 31 7.62 -1.26 -9.50
C SER A 31 6.22 -0.66 -9.46
N GLY A 32 5.38 -1.25 -8.61
CA GLY A 32 4.01 -0.79 -8.39
C GLY A 32 3.41 -1.43 -7.16
N THR A 33 2.13 -1.14 -6.92
CA THR A 33 1.36 -1.67 -5.80
C THR A 33 0.02 -2.20 -6.30
N VAL A 34 -0.41 -3.34 -5.77
CA VAL A 34 -1.74 -3.89 -6.02
C VAL A 34 -2.63 -3.62 -4.82
N PHE A 35 -3.82 -3.09 -5.05
CA PHE A 35 -4.84 -2.81 -4.05
C PHE A 35 -6.08 -3.69 -4.25
N CYS A 36 -6.73 -4.01 -3.15
CA CYS A 36 -8.08 -4.52 -3.14
C CYS A 36 -9.08 -3.35 -3.26
N ASP A 37 -9.71 -3.21 -4.43
CA ASP A 37 -10.88 -2.36 -4.64
C ASP A 37 -12.09 -3.04 -3.99
N GLN A 38 -12.38 -2.65 -2.75
CA GLN A 38 -13.43 -3.26 -1.95
C GLN A 38 -14.84 -2.91 -2.43
N CYS A 39 -14.98 -1.83 -3.19
CA CYS A 39 -16.26 -1.33 -3.67
C CYS A 39 -16.58 -1.73 -5.10
N LYS A 40 -15.62 -2.37 -5.78
CA LYS A 40 -15.75 -2.84 -7.16
C LYS A 40 -16.14 -1.69 -8.10
N ASP A 41 -15.68 -0.48 -7.80
CA ASP A 41 -15.95 0.73 -8.58
C ASP A 41 -14.86 1.01 -9.61
N GLY A 42 -13.76 0.23 -9.58
CA GLY A 42 -12.66 0.32 -10.54
C GLY A 42 -11.67 1.44 -10.23
N GLU A 43 -11.80 2.11 -9.09
CA GLU A 43 -10.95 3.22 -8.67
C GLU A 43 -10.30 2.93 -7.32
N ARG A 44 -9.15 3.58 -7.06
CA ARG A 44 -8.52 3.47 -5.74
C ARG A 44 -9.21 4.40 -4.75
N SER A 45 -9.89 3.82 -3.78
CA SER A 45 -10.60 4.52 -2.71
C SER A 45 -9.80 4.57 -1.40
N LEU A 46 -10.29 5.37 -0.44
CA LEU A 46 -9.72 5.44 0.93
C LEU A 46 -9.87 4.12 1.70
N PHE A 47 -10.83 3.28 1.33
CA PHE A 47 -11.06 2.01 2.01
C PHE A 47 -10.20 0.89 1.43
N ASP A 48 -9.63 1.09 0.24
CA ASP A 48 -8.85 0.05 -0.42
C ASP A 48 -7.53 -0.19 0.29
N TYR A 49 -7.12 -1.45 0.33
CA TYR A 49 -5.94 -1.88 1.04
C TYR A 49 -5.00 -2.67 0.12
N PRO A 50 -3.68 -2.55 0.31
CA PRO A 50 -2.73 -3.30 -0.50
C PRO A 50 -2.89 -4.81 -0.29
N ILE A 51 -2.79 -5.60 -1.37
CA ILE A 51 -3.00 -7.04 -1.32
C ILE A 51 -1.71 -7.85 -1.47
N ASN A 52 -1.49 -8.77 -0.53
CA ASN A 52 -0.33 -9.64 -0.50
C ASN A 52 -0.55 -10.93 -1.30
N GLY A 53 0.52 -11.46 -1.90
CA GLY A 53 0.53 -12.80 -2.48
C GLY A 53 -0.15 -12.90 -3.85
N VAL A 54 -0.40 -11.76 -4.51
CA VAL A 54 -0.98 -11.70 -5.85
C VAL A 54 0.14 -11.71 -6.89
N LYS A 55 -0.02 -12.49 -7.95
CA LYS A 55 0.93 -12.50 -9.07
C LYS A 55 0.63 -11.34 -10.01
N VAL A 56 1.66 -10.56 -10.28
CA VAL A 56 1.63 -9.46 -11.24
C VAL A 56 2.53 -9.85 -12.40
N GLN A 57 1.98 -9.76 -13.60
CA GLN A 57 2.71 -9.94 -14.84
C GLN A 57 3.01 -8.58 -15.45
N VAL A 58 4.28 -8.33 -15.76
CA VAL A 58 4.71 -7.24 -16.62
C VAL A 58 4.99 -7.84 -17.99
N ALA A 59 4.29 -7.36 -19.01
CA ALA A 59 4.37 -7.88 -20.37
C ALA A 59 4.53 -6.75 -21.39
N CYS A 60 5.26 -7.04 -22.45
CA CYS A 60 5.51 -6.12 -23.56
C CYS A 60 4.94 -6.74 -24.84
N SER A 61 4.17 -5.96 -25.57
CA SER A 61 3.62 -6.36 -26.86
C SER A 61 4.41 -5.71 -28.00
N ASP A 62 4.54 -6.41 -29.12
CA ASP A 62 4.95 -5.80 -30.38
C ASP A 62 3.82 -4.94 -30.99
N SER A 63 4.08 -4.35 -32.16
CA SER A 63 3.10 -3.55 -32.90
C SER A 63 1.86 -4.34 -33.34
N ASN A 64 1.92 -5.68 -33.32
CA ASN A 64 0.83 -6.58 -33.69
C ASN A 64 0.06 -7.10 -32.46
N GLY A 65 0.43 -6.64 -31.26
CA GLY A 65 -0.16 -7.07 -29.99
C GLY A 65 0.38 -8.41 -29.47
N GLN A 66 1.36 -9.03 -30.13
CA GLN A 66 1.96 -10.28 -29.69
C GLN A 66 2.93 -10.03 -28.53
N ILE A 67 2.80 -10.80 -27.45
CA ILE A 67 3.67 -10.70 -26.28
C ILE A 67 5.08 -11.18 -26.66
N THR A 68 6.06 -10.28 -26.62
CA THR A 68 7.47 -10.57 -26.94
C THR A 68 8.32 -10.78 -25.70
N MET A 69 7.91 -10.20 -24.57
CA MET A 69 8.59 -10.33 -23.29
C MET A 69 7.56 -10.33 -22.17
N SER A 70 7.73 -11.24 -21.20
CA SER A 70 6.94 -11.19 -19.96
C SER A 70 7.75 -11.70 -18.77
N ARG A 71 7.45 -11.13 -17.60
CA ARG A 71 7.99 -11.52 -16.29
C ARG A 71 6.85 -11.46 -15.28
N GLU A 72 6.85 -12.37 -14.33
CA GLU A 72 5.89 -12.39 -13.23
C GLU A 72 6.60 -12.23 -11.89
N GLU A 73 5.99 -11.48 -10.99
CA GLU A 73 6.45 -11.31 -9.61
C GLU A 73 5.26 -11.37 -8.66
N THR A 74 5.50 -11.74 -7.41
CA THR A 74 4.44 -11.80 -6.39
C THR A 74 4.48 -10.57 -5.49
N THR A 75 3.31 -9.99 -5.19
CA THR A 75 3.24 -8.85 -4.28
C THR A 75 3.70 -9.23 -2.88
N ASN A 76 4.52 -8.35 -2.30
CA ASN A 76 4.91 -8.43 -0.91
C ASN A 76 3.75 -8.03 0.01
N TRP A 77 4.00 -7.97 1.31
CA TRP A 77 2.93 -7.75 2.29
C TRP A 77 2.34 -6.33 2.25
N PHE A 78 3.09 -5.36 1.73
CA PHE A 78 2.60 -4.01 1.44
C PHE A 78 1.89 -3.93 0.09
N GLY A 79 1.62 -5.05 -0.57
CA GLY A 79 1.06 -5.10 -1.92
C GLY A 79 2.03 -4.63 -3.00
N ASN A 80 3.28 -4.36 -2.66
CA ASN A 80 4.27 -3.86 -3.63
C ASN A 80 4.91 -5.03 -4.37
N TYR A 81 5.18 -4.82 -5.66
CA TYR A 81 5.96 -5.73 -6.49
C TYR A 81 7.09 -4.97 -7.17
N ALA A 82 8.14 -5.70 -7.53
CA ALA A 82 9.30 -5.15 -8.22
C ALA A 82 9.84 -6.19 -9.20
N VAL A 83 9.70 -5.92 -10.50
CA VAL A 83 10.19 -6.79 -11.57
C VAL A 83 11.53 -6.26 -12.07
N LYS A 84 12.51 -7.16 -12.20
CA LYS A 84 13.83 -6.86 -12.74
C LYS A 84 13.94 -7.37 -14.18
N PHE A 85 14.42 -6.50 -15.07
CA PHE A 85 14.81 -6.84 -16.43
C PHE A 85 16.30 -6.60 -16.60
N ASP A 86 16.98 -7.56 -17.21
CA ASP A 86 18.42 -7.45 -17.44
C ASP A 86 18.69 -6.39 -18.52
N GLY A 87 19.60 -5.45 -18.23
CA GLY A 87 19.91 -4.33 -19.11
C GLY A 87 18.90 -3.17 -19.09
N THR A 88 18.93 -2.32 -20.12
CA THR A 88 17.99 -1.20 -20.32
C THR A 88 17.12 -1.32 -21.57
N PRO A 89 16.23 -2.34 -21.63
CA PRO A 89 15.23 -2.41 -22.68
C PRO A 89 14.32 -1.18 -22.65
N ASP A 90 13.82 -0.77 -23.81
CA ASP A 90 12.72 0.18 -23.89
C ASP A 90 11.43 -0.54 -23.49
N LEU A 91 10.77 -0.02 -22.44
CA LEU A 91 9.54 -0.61 -21.91
C LEU A 91 8.30 0.27 -22.16
N SER A 92 8.38 1.24 -23.07
CA SER A 92 7.30 2.18 -23.38
C SER A 92 6.02 1.52 -23.92
N GLY A 93 6.13 0.36 -24.57
CA GLY A 93 5.01 -0.45 -25.07
C GLY A 93 4.52 -1.54 -24.11
N CYS A 94 4.98 -1.53 -22.85
CA CYS A 94 4.67 -2.57 -21.89
C CYS A 94 3.58 -2.15 -20.92
N PHE A 95 2.94 -3.15 -20.32
CA PHE A 95 1.92 -2.98 -19.30
C PHE A 95 2.13 -3.96 -18.16
N ALA A 96 1.58 -3.62 -17.01
CA ALA A 96 1.48 -4.52 -15.87
C ALA A 96 0.00 -4.89 -15.64
N GLN A 97 -0.24 -6.14 -15.29
CA GLN A 97 -1.58 -6.64 -14.96
C GLN A 97 -1.50 -7.72 -13.90
N VAL A 98 -2.60 -7.94 -13.19
CA VAL A 98 -2.72 -9.07 -12.25
C VAL A 98 -2.96 -10.34 -13.06
N SER A 99 -2.06 -11.32 -12.98
CA SER A 99 -2.15 -12.59 -13.73
C SER A 99 -2.77 -13.73 -12.93
N SER A 100 -2.62 -13.72 -11.60
CA SER A 100 -3.25 -14.71 -10.72
C SER A 100 -3.44 -14.17 -9.31
N THR A 101 -4.61 -14.45 -8.76
CA THR A 101 -4.97 -14.13 -7.39
C THR A 101 -4.57 -15.30 -6.49
N GLY A 102 -3.37 -15.23 -5.91
CA GLY A 102 -2.84 -16.29 -5.05
C GLY A 102 -3.74 -16.58 -3.83
N GLN A 103 -3.50 -17.74 -3.19
CA GLN A 103 -4.21 -18.24 -1.99
C GLN A 103 -4.21 -17.28 -0.78
N GLY A 104 -3.47 -16.17 -0.82
CA GLY A 104 -3.40 -15.15 0.24
C GLY A 104 -4.45 -14.02 0.13
N SER A 105 -5.32 -14.04 -0.88
CA SER A 105 -6.37 -13.03 -1.03
C SER A 105 -7.58 -13.38 -0.13
N ASN A 106 -7.72 -12.68 1.01
CA ASN A 106 -8.85 -12.79 1.94
C ASN A 106 -10.20 -12.35 1.29
N GLY A 107 -10.66 -13.05 0.26
CA GLY A 107 -11.89 -12.75 -0.49
C GLY A 107 -11.77 -11.65 -1.56
N CYS A 108 -10.62 -10.99 -1.68
CA CYS A 108 -10.39 -9.89 -2.63
C CYS A 108 -9.43 -10.23 -3.77
N GLY A 109 -9.69 -11.35 -4.43
CA GLY A 109 -8.90 -11.85 -5.56
C GLY A 109 -9.78 -12.64 -6.53
N VAL A 110 -11.00 -12.17 -6.77
CA VAL A 110 -11.95 -12.87 -7.63
C VAL A 110 -11.88 -12.34 -9.06
N SER A 111 -11.68 -11.03 -9.21
CA SER A 111 -11.40 -10.41 -10.50
C SER A 111 -10.21 -9.47 -10.43
N ALA A 112 -9.47 -9.40 -11.54
CA ALA A 112 -8.41 -8.41 -11.77
C ALA A 112 -9.00 -7.16 -12.42
N GLY A 113 -8.50 -5.99 -12.04
CA GLY A 113 -8.76 -4.73 -12.71
C GLY A 113 -8.00 -4.60 -14.04
N PRO A 114 -8.11 -3.43 -14.71
CA PRO A 114 -7.47 -3.20 -15.99
C PRO A 114 -5.94 -3.22 -15.89
N ALA A 115 -5.29 -3.59 -17.00
CA ALA A 115 -3.85 -3.44 -17.15
C ALA A 115 -3.45 -1.97 -17.13
N GLN A 116 -2.28 -1.67 -16.55
CA GLN A 116 -1.75 -0.32 -16.42
C GLN A 116 -0.45 -0.18 -17.21
N SER A 117 -0.27 0.96 -17.88
CA SER A 117 0.95 1.25 -18.62
C SER A 117 2.12 1.54 -17.68
N LEU A 118 3.34 1.30 -18.15
CA LEU A 118 4.55 1.63 -17.41
C LEU A 118 4.92 3.10 -17.63
N ARG A 119 5.14 3.84 -16.54
CA ARG A 119 5.60 5.22 -16.58
C ARG A 119 7.08 5.30 -16.24
N LEU A 120 7.89 5.75 -17.20
CA LEU A 120 9.32 5.99 -16.95
C LEU A 120 9.47 7.09 -15.86
N MET A 121 10.14 6.74 -14.77
CA MET A 121 10.47 7.67 -13.69
C MET A 121 11.81 8.33 -13.94
N PHE A 122 12.83 7.53 -14.23
CA PHE A 122 14.13 8.05 -14.61
C PHE A 122 14.91 7.04 -15.47
N ARG A 123 15.86 7.57 -16.23
CA ARG A 123 16.84 6.81 -17.00
C ARG A 123 18.20 7.50 -16.92
N MET A 124 19.19 6.83 -16.33
CA MET A 124 20.54 7.38 -16.17
C MET A 124 21.54 6.25 -15.96
N PHE A 125 22.78 6.41 -16.44
CA PHE A 125 23.86 5.44 -16.23
C PHE A 125 23.50 4.00 -16.61
N ASN A 126 22.83 3.81 -17.75
CA ASN A 126 22.31 2.51 -18.21
C ASN A 126 21.36 1.80 -17.23
N MET A 127 20.78 2.51 -16.27
CA MET A 127 19.69 2.06 -15.40
C MET A 127 18.40 2.79 -15.77
N ALA A 128 17.27 2.11 -15.69
CA ALA A 128 15.94 2.72 -15.82
C ALA A 128 15.01 2.24 -14.71
N MET A 129 14.18 3.15 -14.20
CA MET A 129 13.09 2.80 -13.30
C MET A 129 11.76 3.22 -13.89
N TYR A 130 10.82 2.29 -13.90
CA TYR A 130 9.44 2.51 -14.29
C TYR A 130 8.54 2.31 -13.06
N ALA A 131 7.57 3.21 -12.92
CA ALA A 131 6.48 3.06 -11.97
C ALA A 131 5.21 2.64 -12.72
N VAL A 132 4.35 1.90 -12.03
CA VAL A 132 3.01 1.56 -12.51
C VAL A 132 2.00 2.22 -11.61
N ASP A 133 0.94 2.76 -12.20
CA ASP A 133 -0.24 3.17 -11.44
C ASP A 133 -0.84 1.98 -10.69
N SER A 134 -1.65 2.26 -9.68
CA SER A 134 -2.15 1.21 -8.78
C SER A 134 -2.95 0.17 -9.56
N LEU A 135 -2.53 -1.09 -9.46
CA LEU A 135 -3.29 -2.23 -9.98
C LEU A 135 -4.39 -2.59 -8.98
N LEU A 136 -5.53 -3.07 -9.49
CA LEU A 136 -6.68 -3.39 -8.65
C LEU A 136 -7.00 -4.89 -8.72
N THR A 137 -7.38 -5.46 -7.59
CA THR A 137 -8.13 -6.72 -7.48
C THR A 137 -9.46 -6.43 -6.83
N GLN A 138 -10.45 -7.26 -7.11
CA GLN A 138 -11.82 -7.03 -6.65
C GLN A 138 -12.39 -8.28 -5.95
N PRO A 139 -13.28 -8.09 -4.97
CA PRO A 139 -14.02 -9.18 -4.35
C PRO A 139 -15.16 -9.67 -5.26
N ALA A 140 -15.74 -10.81 -4.90
CA ALA A 140 -16.92 -11.36 -5.60
C ALA A 140 -18.08 -10.35 -5.59
N GLN A 141 -18.31 -9.72 -4.44
CA GLN A 141 -19.34 -8.72 -4.22
C GLN A 141 -18.74 -7.49 -3.50
N PRO A 142 -19.19 -6.26 -3.83
CA PRO A 142 -18.80 -5.06 -3.09
C PRO A 142 -19.08 -5.21 -1.60
N MET A 143 -18.23 -4.61 -0.77
CA MET A 143 -18.43 -4.60 0.67
C MET A 143 -19.68 -3.79 1.04
N SER A 144 -20.32 -4.17 2.16
CA SER A 144 -21.61 -3.57 2.58
C SER A 144 -21.54 -2.08 2.92
N PHE A 145 -20.34 -1.56 3.21
CA PHE A 145 -20.10 -0.14 3.48
C PHE A 145 -19.98 0.71 2.21
N CYS A 146 -19.88 0.08 1.04
CA CYS A 146 -19.72 0.80 -0.21
C CYS A 146 -21.02 1.55 -0.56
N PRO A 147 -20.91 2.76 -1.13
CA PRO A 147 -22.07 3.50 -1.56
C PRO A 147 -22.86 2.65 -2.55
N ARG A 148 -24.11 2.33 -2.22
CA ARG A 148 -25.00 1.68 -3.19
C ARG A 148 -25.26 2.68 -4.30
N SER A 149 -24.72 2.44 -5.48
CA SER A 149 -25.06 3.25 -6.64
C SER A 149 -26.56 3.17 -6.86
N ALA A 150 -27.24 4.31 -6.72
CA ALA A 150 -28.55 4.49 -7.33
C ALA A 150 -28.31 4.58 -8.84
N ASN A 151 -28.63 3.50 -9.53
CA ASN A 151 -28.49 3.26 -10.98
C ASN A 151 -27.11 2.75 -11.45
N PRO A 152 -27.09 1.64 -12.22
CA PRO A 152 -25.95 1.30 -13.06
C PRO A 152 -25.93 2.25 -14.27
N VAL A 153 -24.88 3.05 -14.40
CA VAL A 153 -24.60 3.73 -15.66
C VAL A 153 -24.23 2.65 -16.67
N ALA A 154 -25.10 2.46 -17.67
CA ALA A 154 -24.82 1.57 -18.79
C ALA A 154 -23.53 2.03 -19.51
N PRO A 155 -22.66 1.12 -19.96
CA PRO A 155 -21.48 1.49 -20.72
C PRO A 155 -21.92 2.19 -22.01
N ALA A 156 -21.49 3.44 -22.19
CA ALA A 156 -21.72 4.17 -23.42
C ALA A 156 -20.98 3.48 -24.59
N PRO A 157 -21.56 3.41 -25.80
CA PRO A 157 -20.89 2.81 -26.95
C PRO A 157 -19.61 3.58 -27.33
N PRO A 158 -18.58 2.88 -27.85
CA PRO A 158 -17.34 3.52 -28.26
C PRO A 158 -17.62 4.47 -29.43
N THR A 159 -17.37 5.76 -29.21
CA THR A 159 -17.41 6.78 -30.27
C THR A 159 -16.00 6.85 -30.89
N PRO A 160 -15.85 6.85 -32.23
CA PRO A 160 -14.54 6.91 -32.87
C PRO A 160 -13.77 8.19 -32.56
N ALA A 161 -12.49 8.04 -32.24
CA ALA A 161 -11.56 9.13 -31.97
C ALA A 161 -11.43 10.07 -33.18
N ARG A 162 -11.66 11.37 -32.96
CA ARG A 162 -11.31 12.43 -33.90
C ARG A 162 -9.88 12.92 -33.60
N PRO A 163 -9.06 13.29 -34.61
CA PRO A 163 -7.66 13.67 -34.37
C PRO A 163 -7.55 15.02 -33.64
N LEU A 164 -6.61 15.10 -32.70
CA LEU A 164 -6.20 16.31 -31.99
C LEU A 164 -5.50 17.31 -32.95
N PRO A 165 -5.75 18.63 -32.86
CA PRO A 165 -4.93 19.64 -33.51
C PRO A 165 -3.62 19.91 -32.75
N ASN A 166 -2.62 20.36 -33.52
CA ASN A 166 -1.23 20.61 -33.13
C ASN A 166 -1.02 21.65 -32.00
N PRO A 167 0.18 21.65 -31.35
CA PRO A 167 0.43 22.44 -30.16
C PRO A 167 0.69 23.92 -30.47
N VAL A 168 0.01 24.81 -29.74
CA VAL A 168 0.28 26.25 -29.72
C VAL A 168 1.04 26.59 -28.43
N THR A 169 2.10 27.37 -28.58
CA THR A 169 3.00 27.87 -27.52
C THR A 169 2.28 28.71 -26.46
N PRO A 170 2.75 28.71 -25.19
CA PRO A 170 2.07 29.43 -24.12
C PRO A 170 2.48 30.91 -24.08
N ALA A 171 1.53 31.81 -24.32
CA ALA A 171 1.64 33.22 -23.96
C ALA A 171 1.24 33.41 -22.48
N SER A 172 1.99 34.23 -21.74
CA SER A 172 1.70 34.54 -20.33
C SER A 172 0.35 35.26 -20.17
N PRO A 173 -0.44 34.95 -19.12
CA PRO A 173 -1.71 35.63 -18.89
C PRO A 173 -1.51 37.01 -18.25
N PRO A 174 -2.33 38.02 -18.59
CA PRO A 174 -2.33 39.31 -17.90
C PRO A 174 -3.00 39.21 -16.52
N PRO A 175 -2.75 40.17 -15.61
CA PRO A 175 -3.29 40.12 -14.25
C PRO A 175 -4.81 40.34 -14.25
N PHE A 176 -5.54 39.39 -13.65
CA PHE A 176 -6.98 39.44 -13.44
C PHE A 176 -7.32 40.42 -12.30
N TRP A 177 -8.18 41.40 -12.58
CA TRP A 177 -8.82 42.25 -11.57
C TRP A 177 -10.27 41.75 -11.37
N LEU A 178 -10.64 41.46 -10.12
CA LEU A 178 -11.99 41.02 -9.78
C LEU A 178 -12.94 42.24 -9.61
N PRO A 179 -14.14 42.22 -10.21
CA PRO A 179 -15.14 43.25 -9.97
C PRO A 179 -15.82 43.03 -8.60
N PRO A 180 -16.34 44.09 -7.95
CA PRO A 180 -17.04 43.95 -6.69
C PRO A 180 -18.40 43.27 -6.87
N LEU A 181 -18.71 42.31 -5.99
CA LEU A 181 -19.97 41.56 -6.01
C LEU A 181 -21.17 42.46 -5.69
N PRO A 182 -22.30 42.33 -6.41
CA PRO A 182 -23.55 43.00 -6.06
C PRO A 182 -24.15 42.39 -4.79
N LYS A 183 -24.64 43.23 -3.88
CA LYS A 183 -25.34 42.80 -2.66
C LYS A 183 -26.71 42.20 -3.03
N LEU A 184 -26.93 40.94 -2.66
CA LEU A 184 -28.20 40.23 -2.81
C LEU A 184 -29.24 40.74 -1.78
N PRO A 185 -30.54 40.81 -2.14
CA PRO A 185 -31.61 41.14 -1.21
C PRO A 185 -31.84 40.00 -0.20
N PRO A 186 -32.38 40.30 1.00
CA PRO A 186 -32.66 39.29 2.00
C PRO A 186 -33.78 38.36 1.55
N LEU A 187 -33.56 37.05 1.71
CA LEU A 187 -34.54 36.00 1.40
C LEU A 187 -35.68 35.99 2.46
N PRO A 188 -36.91 35.69 2.05
CA PRO A 188 -38.03 35.53 2.97
C PRO A 188 -37.84 34.31 3.89
N PRO A 189 -38.40 34.33 5.12
CA PRO A 189 -38.28 33.22 6.05
C PRO A 189 -39.02 31.99 5.54
N LEU A 190 -38.34 30.84 5.57
CA LEU A 190 -38.90 29.55 5.21
C LEU A 190 -39.93 29.08 6.25
N PRO A 191 -41.02 28.43 5.82
CA PRO A 191 -42.00 27.85 6.75
C PRO A 191 -41.38 26.73 7.59
N PRO A 192 -41.87 26.51 8.82
CA PRO A 192 -41.36 25.47 9.69
C PRO A 192 -41.65 24.08 9.09
N LEU A 193 -40.60 23.27 8.95
CA LEU A 193 -40.69 21.89 8.49
C LEU A 193 -41.44 21.04 9.54
N PRO A 194 -42.27 20.07 9.11
CA PRO A 194 -42.89 19.11 10.01
C PRO A 194 -41.82 18.26 10.71
N PRO A 195 -42.09 17.79 11.94
CA PRO A 195 -41.15 16.94 12.67
C PRO A 195 -40.91 15.64 11.90
N LEU A 196 -39.64 15.34 11.60
CA LEU A 196 -39.29 14.09 10.95
C LEU A 196 -39.65 12.91 11.88
N PRO A 197 -40.19 11.81 11.33
CA PRO A 197 -40.38 10.59 12.08
C PRO A 197 -39.03 10.09 12.60
N SER A 198 -38.99 9.67 13.87
CA SER A 198 -37.81 9.07 14.49
C SER A 198 -37.41 7.82 13.72
N LEU A 199 -36.27 7.89 13.01
CA LEU A 199 -35.68 6.74 12.33
C LEU A 199 -35.26 5.68 13.37
N PRO A 200 -35.45 4.38 13.08
CA PRO A 200 -34.92 3.33 13.93
C PRO A 200 -33.39 3.44 14.02
N PRO A 201 -32.77 3.14 15.17
CA PRO A 201 -31.33 3.17 15.32
C PRO A 201 -30.68 2.23 14.31
N MET A 202 -29.81 2.78 13.46
CA MET A 202 -29.04 2.00 12.51
C MET A 202 -28.15 0.99 13.26
N PRO A 203 -28.01 -0.25 12.76
CA PRO A 203 -27.08 -1.21 13.33
C PRO A 203 -25.63 -0.68 13.21
N PRO A 204 -24.78 -0.85 14.24
CA PRO A 204 -23.42 -0.33 14.23
C PRO A 204 -22.59 -0.96 13.10
N VAL A 205 -22.03 -0.12 12.23
CA VAL A 205 -20.96 -0.49 11.30
C VAL A 205 -19.65 -0.61 12.08
N PRO A 206 -19.07 -1.81 12.26
CA PRO A 206 -18.02 -2.05 13.26
C PRO A 206 -16.71 -1.27 13.05
N PHE A 207 -16.46 -0.75 11.84
CA PHE A 207 -15.18 -0.15 11.43
C PHE A 207 -15.10 1.36 11.69
N LEU A 208 -16.25 2.05 11.71
CA LEU A 208 -16.33 3.46 12.06
C LEU A 208 -16.35 3.68 13.58
N GLU A 209 -16.58 2.60 14.33
CA GLU A 209 -16.61 2.66 15.78
C GLU A 209 -15.18 2.67 16.33
N ALA A 210 -14.87 3.67 17.16
CA ALA A 210 -13.59 3.72 17.85
C ALA A 210 -13.47 2.52 18.79
N THR A 211 -12.48 1.65 18.54
CA THR A 211 -12.11 0.54 19.41
C THR A 211 -10.59 0.44 19.48
N ALA A 212 -10.08 0.19 20.69
CA ALA A 212 -8.68 -0.09 20.93
C ALA A 212 -8.60 -1.26 21.91
N CYS A 213 -8.14 -2.40 21.40
CA CYS A 213 -8.12 -3.64 22.17
C CYS A 213 -6.68 -3.99 22.56
N PRO A 214 -6.42 -4.25 23.86
CA PRO A 214 -5.10 -4.68 24.31
C PRO A 214 -4.83 -6.12 23.85
N HIS A 215 -3.56 -6.51 23.86
CA HIS A 215 -3.10 -7.77 23.27
C HIS A 215 -3.85 -9.02 23.79
N GLN A 216 -4.33 -8.99 25.04
CA GLN A 216 -5.06 -10.10 25.67
C GLN A 216 -6.35 -10.40 24.92
N GLN A 217 -7.05 -9.36 24.47
CA GLN A 217 -8.31 -9.50 23.75
C GLN A 217 -8.13 -10.19 22.40
N TRP A 218 -6.97 -10.00 21.76
CA TRP A 218 -6.60 -10.64 20.51
C TRP A 218 -6.19 -12.11 20.64
N THR A 219 -5.78 -12.52 21.84
CA THR A 219 -5.39 -13.91 22.13
C THR A 219 -6.55 -14.81 22.54
N LEU A 220 -7.74 -14.24 22.79
CA LEU A 220 -8.93 -14.99 23.17
C LEU A 220 -9.51 -15.73 21.95
N PRO A 221 -9.75 -17.06 22.03
CA PRO A 221 -10.35 -17.83 20.94
C PRO A 221 -11.69 -17.27 20.47
N GLU A 222 -12.51 -16.78 21.39
CA GLU A 222 -13.81 -16.17 21.14
C GLU A 222 -13.73 -14.88 20.31
N HIS A 223 -12.55 -14.28 20.13
CA HIS A 223 -12.35 -13.06 19.32
C HIS A 223 -11.64 -13.33 17.99
N LYS A 224 -11.53 -14.59 17.57
CA LYS A 224 -10.82 -14.96 16.34
C LYS A 224 -11.37 -14.28 15.07
N CYS A 225 -12.66 -13.95 15.01
CA CYS A 225 -13.27 -13.30 13.84
C CYS A 225 -12.78 -11.86 13.58
N TYR A 226 -12.10 -11.22 14.53
CA TYR A 226 -11.51 -9.88 14.34
C TYR A 226 -10.15 -9.91 13.61
N TRP A 227 -9.58 -11.11 13.40
CA TRP A 227 -8.38 -11.34 12.59
C TRP A 227 -8.72 -11.30 11.08
N ARG A 228 -9.05 -10.10 10.57
CA ARG A 228 -9.60 -9.90 9.22
C ARG A 228 -8.54 -9.83 8.10
N ALA A 229 -7.41 -9.18 8.37
CA ALA A 229 -6.35 -8.94 7.36
C ALA A 229 -5.26 -10.01 7.39
N VAL A 230 -5.08 -10.68 8.52
CA VAL A 230 -4.03 -11.67 8.78
C VAL A 230 -4.58 -12.76 9.68
N SER A 231 -3.93 -13.92 9.72
CA SER A 231 -4.28 -15.02 10.61
C SER A 231 -3.34 -15.11 11.82
N PRO A 232 -3.75 -15.79 12.91
CA PRO A 232 -2.88 -16.06 14.06
C PRO A 232 -1.55 -16.74 13.68
N ASP A 233 -1.55 -17.58 12.63
CA ASP A 233 -0.39 -18.33 12.15
C ASP A 233 0.49 -17.55 11.16
N THR A 234 0.05 -16.36 10.74
CA THR A 234 0.83 -15.47 9.87
C THR A 234 2.18 -15.18 10.50
N LYS A 235 3.25 -15.17 9.71
CA LYS A 235 4.60 -14.96 10.21
C LYS A 235 4.89 -13.49 10.48
N VAL A 236 5.57 -13.20 11.58
CA VAL A 236 6.04 -11.85 11.94
C VAL A 236 6.93 -11.27 10.83
N ALA A 237 7.82 -12.08 10.26
CA ALA A 237 8.68 -11.68 9.15
C ALA A 237 7.91 -11.30 7.88
N VAL A 238 6.74 -11.93 7.64
CA VAL A 238 5.89 -11.58 6.50
C VAL A 238 5.26 -10.22 6.72
N VAL A 239 4.75 -9.91 7.92
CA VAL A 239 4.07 -8.64 8.20
C VAL A 239 5.03 -7.48 8.42
N PHE A 240 6.14 -7.69 9.13
CA PHE A 240 7.04 -6.61 9.52
C PHE A 240 8.32 -6.59 8.67
N GLY A 241 8.52 -7.54 7.76
CA GLY A 241 9.63 -7.55 6.83
C GLY A 241 11.00 -7.86 7.45
N LEU A 242 12.06 -7.50 6.73
CA LEU A 242 13.42 -7.97 6.98
C LEU A 242 14.00 -7.57 8.35
N ALA A 243 13.71 -6.37 8.84
CA ALA A 243 14.21 -5.94 10.15
C ALA A 243 13.64 -6.81 11.28
N ALA A 244 12.35 -7.12 11.21
CA ALA A 244 11.71 -8.03 12.14
C ALA A 244 12.20 -9.48 11.96
N ALA A 245 12.37 -9.95 10.72
CA ALA A 245 12.92 -11.28 10.44
C ALA A 245 14.31 -11.47 11.06
N ARG A 246 15.19 -10.47 10.93
CA ARG A 246 16.53 -10.49 11.53
C ARG A 246 16.48 -10.51 13.06
N ARG A 247 15.50 -9.85 13.68
CA ARG A 247 15.42 -9.75 15.14
C ARG A 247 14.71 -10.92 15.81
N TYR A 248 13.65 -11.43 15.18
CA TYR A 248 12.72 -12.37 15.78
C TYR A 248 12.72 -13.75 15.11
N GLY A 249 13.43 -13.91 14.00
CA GLY A 249 13.39 -15.09 13.16
C GLY A 249 12.27 -15.04 12.12
N THR A 250 12.30 -15.97 11.18
CA THR A 250 11.33 -16.09 10.08
C THR A 250 10.08 -16.89 10.47
N ASP A 251 10.18 -17.77 11.47
CA ASP A 251 9.14 -18.75 11.79
C ASP A 251 8.17 -18.32 12.87
N LEU A 252 8.49 -17.24 13.60
CA LEU A 252 7.67 -16.71 14.68
C LEU A 252 6.32 -16.23 14.14
N THR A 253 5.22 -16.74 14.69
CA THR A 253 3.86 -16.34 14.29
C THR A 253 3.38 -15.08 15.02
N LEU A 254 2.36 -14.42 14.48
CA LEU A 254 1.72 -13.28 15.15
C LEU A 254 1.14 -13.68 16.51
N LEU A 255 0.51 -14.85 16.62
CA LEU A 255 -0.02 -15.34 17.89
C LEU A 255 1.09 -15.58 18.93
N GLN A 256 2.21 -16.18 18.53
CA GLN A 256 3.37 -16.36 19.40
C GLN A 256 3.97 -15.00 19.81
N GLY A 257 4.03 -14.04 18.89
CA GLY A 257 4.49 -12.68 19.16
C GLY A 257 3.64 -11.94 20.20
N LEU A 258 2.32 -12.15 20.18
CA LEU A 258 1.39 -11.57 21.18
C LEU A 258 1.63 -12.10 22.60
N GLN A 259 2.26 -13.26 22.74
CA GLN A 259 2.56 -13.87 24.04
C GLN A 259 3.89 -13.39 24.64
N GLY A 260 4.68 -12.58 23.91
CA GLY A 260 5.98 -12.10 24.37
C GLY A 260 5.88 -11.32 25.69
N ARG A 261 6.73 -11.63 26.69
CA ARG A 261 6.78 -10.94 28.00
C ARG A 261 8.21 -10.63 28.43
N GLY A 262 8.36 -9.73 29.39
CA GLY A 262 9.59 -9.50 30.16
C GLY A 262 10.72 -8.73 29.46
N GLU A 263 10.81 -8.80 28.14
CA GLU A 263 11.92 -8.23 27.35
C GLU A 263 11.49 -7.03 26.48
N PRO A 264 12.33 -5.99 26.30
CA PRO A 264 12.00 -4.80 25.51
C PRO A 264 11.55 -5.12 24.09
N TYR A 265 12.26 -6.00 23.41
CA TYR A 265 11.97 -6.39 22.02
C TYR A 265 10.70 -7.24 21.91
N ARG A 266 10.50 -8.18 22.85
CA ARG A 266 9.26 -8.97 22.91
C ARG A 266 8.06 -8.08 23.21
N THR A 267 8.25 -7.06 24.04
CA THR A 267 7.23 -6.05 24.34
C THR A 267 6.93 -5.19 23.11
N LEU A 268 7.95 -4.68 22.42
CA LEU A 268 7.76 -3.94 21.17
C LEU A 268 6.98 -4.80 20.14
N LEU A 269 7.36 -6.07 19.99
CA LEU A 269 6.69 -6.96 19.06
C LEU A 269 5.22 -7.19 19.43
N ARG A 270 4.94 -7.57 20.68
CA ARG A 270 3.56 -7.79 21.15
C ARG A 270 2.69 -6.57 20.94
N GLU A 271 3.18 -5.41 21.33
CA GLU A 271 2.41 -4.16 21.27
C GLU A 271 2.30 -3.64 19.83
N GLY A 272 3.31 -3.86 18.99
CA GLY A 272 3.27 -3.57 17.56
C GLY A 272 2.31 -4.47 16.79
N ILE A 273 2.27 -5.78 17.08
CA ILE A 273 1.25 -6.69 16.52
C ILE A 273 -0.15 -6.23 16.94
N THR A 274 -0.32 -5.89 18.22
CA THR A 274 -1.61 -5.40 18.74
C THR A 274 -2.04 -4.10 18.04
N ALA A 275 -1.12 -3.15 17.86
CA ALA A 275 -1.38 -1.89 17.15
C ALA A 275 -1.73 -2.14 15.68
N PHE A 276 -1.04 -3.08 15.04
CA PHE A 276 -1.31 -3.48 13.66
C PHE A 276 -2.73 -4.05 13.53
N LEU A 277 -3.12 -4.98 14.41
CA LEU A 277 -4.46 -5.57 14.40
C LEU A 277 -5.56 -4.54 14.70
N ASN A 278 -5.33 -3.63 15.65
CA ASN A 278 -6.24 -2.51 15.93
C ASN A 278 -6.39 -1.58 14.72
N SER A 279 -5.31 -1.30 13.99
CA SER A 279 -5.34 -0.41 12.80
C SER A 279 -6.24 -0.93 11.68
N TYR A 280 -6.42 -2.26 11.55
CA TYR A 280 -7.34 -2.86 10.59
C TYR A 280 -8.79 -2.89 11.07
N ASN A 281 -9.03 -2.71 12.37
CA ASN A 281 -10.34 -2.86 12.98
C ASN A 281 -10.99 -1.55 13.39
N SER A 282 -10.25 -0.43 13.42
CA SER A 282 -10.79 0.89 13.67
C SER A 282 -10.08 1.96 12.86
N LEU A 283 -10.82 2.70 12.02
CA LEU A 283 -10.28 3.86 11.29
C LEU A 283 -9.91 5.03 12.21
N GLN A 284 -10.45 5.03 13.44
CA GLN A 284 -10.11 6.01 14.47
C GLN A 284 -8.89 5.59 15.30
N PHE A 285 -8.28 4.44 14.99
CA PHE A 285 -7.06 4.03 15.67
C PHE A 285 -5.91 5.01 15.28
N PRO A 286 -5.08 5.45 16.24
CA PRO A 286 -4.09 6.52 16.02
C PRO A 286 -3.02 6.22 14.97
N TYR A 287 -2.84 4.96 14.59
CA TYR A 287 -1.87 4.52 13.62
C TYR A 287 -2.56 3.73 12.50
N ASN A 288 -2.35 4.10 11.24
CA ASN A 288 -2.69 3.18 10.15
C ASN A 288 -1.67 2.02 10.09
N SER A 289 -2.01 0.94 9.40
CA SER A 289 -1.22 -0.29 9.37
C SER A 289 0.20 -0.07 8.86
N ILE A 290 0.38 0.78 7.85
CA ILE A 290 1.69 1.14 7.29
C ILE A 290 2.53 1.86 8.36
N ALA A 291 1.93 2.83 9.06
CA ALA A 291 2.59 3.58 10.11
C ALA A 291 3.04 2.66 11.26
N VAL A 292 2.23 1.69 11.66
CA VAL A 292 2.62 0.70 12.69
C VAL A 292 3.89 -0.04 12.26
N VAL A 293 3.92 -0.56 11.04
CA VAL A 293 5.08 -1.34 10.60
C VAL A 293 6.33 -0.48 10.42
N GLN A 294 6.19 0.74 9.89
CA GLN A 294 7.30 1.69 9.83
C GLN A 294 7.86 1.97 11.23
N HIS A 295 7.00 2.30 12.20
CA HIS A 295 7.42 2.62 13.55
C HIS A 295 8.09 1.43 14.25
N LEU A 296 7.57 0.22 14.07
CA LEU A 296 8.21 -0.99 14.60
C LEU A 296 9.59 -1.19 13.99
N ASN A 297 9.72 -1.11 12.66
CA ASN A 297 11.00 -1.33 11.98
C ASN A 297 12.03 -0.25 12.30
N TYR A 298 11.63 1.03 12.39
CA TYR A 298 12.50 2.09 12.88
C TYR A 298 12.93 1.87 14.33
N GLY A 299 12.01 1.35 15.18
CA GLY A 299 12.33 0.94 16.54
C GLY A 299 13.41 -0.15 16.59
N LEU A 300 13.31 -1.14 15.70
CA LEU A 300 14.24 -2.27 15.61
C LEU A 300 15.63 -1.92 15.09
N ILE A 301 15.73 -0.96 14.18
CA ILE A 301 17.02 -0.49 13.62
C ILE A 301 17.71 0.49 14.59
N GLY A 302 16.96 1.07 15.52
CA GLY A 302 17.44 2.03 16.50
C GLY A 302 18.09 1.42 17.74
N SER A 303 18.24 2.27 18.76
CA SER A 303 18.76 1.87 20.08
C SER A 303 17.72 1.13 20.93
N ASN A 304 18.14 0.49 22.02
CA ASN A 304 17.21 -0.05 23.03
C ASN A 304 16.24 1.01 23.57
N ARG A 305 16.65 2.28 23.63
CA ARG A 305 15.78 3.39 24.02
C ARG A 305 14.66 3.61 22.99
N ASN A 306 14.95 3.46 21.70
CA ASN A 306 13.94 3.56 20.63
C ASN A 306 12.94 2.41 20.73
N VAL A 307 13.41 1.19 20.97
CA VAL A 307 12.55 0.01 21.17
C VAL A 307 11.54 0.25 22.29
N LEU A 308 12.01 0.72 23.45
CA LEU A 308 11.15 1.02 24.60
C LEU A 308 10.17 2.17 24.31
N PHE A 309 10.63 3.26 23.70
CA PHE A 309 9.75 4.38 23.36
C PHE A 309 8.67 3.99 22.36
N THR A 310 9.01 3.25 21.32
CA THR A 310 8.04 2.77 20.33
C THR A 310 7.05 1.81 20.99
N ALA A 311 7.52 0.89 21.83
CA ALA A 311 6.65 -0.01 22.58
C ALA A 311 5.67 0.77 23.46
N LEU A 312 6.14 1.78 24.21
CA LEU A 312 5.29 2.63 25.05
C LEU A 312 4.24 3.41 24.25
N ARG A 313 4.57 3.89 23.05
CA ARG A 313 3.61 4.54 22.16
C ARG A 313 2.50 3.57 21.74
N PHE A 314 2.86 2.35 21.34
CA PHE A 314 1.87 1.34 21.01
C PHE A 314 1.03 0.91 22.21
N ILE A 315 1.61 0.73 23.40
CA ILE A 315 0.86 0.43 24.63
C ILE A 315 -0.24 1.47 24.87
N ARG A 316 0.11 2.76 24.75
CA ARG A 316 -0.86 3.85 24.94
C ARG A 316 -1.94 3.88 23.86
N ALA A 317 -1.60 3.60 22.62
CA ALA A 317 -2.60 3.54 21.55
C ALA A 317 -3.52 2.32 21.71
N ASN A 318 -2.96 1.16 22.06
CA ASN A 318 -3.70 -0.10 22.27
C ASN A 318 -4.66 -0.03 23.46
N SER A 319 -4.40 0.85 24.43
CA SER A 319 -5.34 1.18 25.52
C SER A 319 -6.30 2.30 25.19
N GLY A 320 -6.33 2.76 23.93
CA GLY A 320 -7.19 3.85 23.48
C GLY A 320 -6.87 5.18 24.16
N TYR A 321 -5.63 5.36 24.62
CA TYR A 321 -5.20 6.45 25.52
C TYR A 321 -6.07 6.58 26.78
N GLY A 322 -6.70 5.49 27.22
CA GLY A 322 -7.66 5.47 28.33
C GLY A 322 -9.02 6.10 28.01
N ARG A 323 -9.28 6.48 26.75
CA ARG A 323 -10.51 7.16 26.30
C ARG A 323 -11.38 6.28 25.43
N VAL A 324 -10.76 5.39 24.65
CA VAL A 324 -11.45 4.48 23.73
C VAL A 324 -11.41 3.07 24.31
N PRO A 325 -12.55 2.46 24.66
CA PRO A 325 -12.58 1.11 25.18
C PRO A 325 -12.39 0.06 24.08
N CYS A 326 -12.06 -1.17 24.48
CA CYS A 326 -12.16 -2.31 23.58
C CYS A 326 -13.62 -2.73 23.45
N LYS A 327 -14.12 -2.81 22.21
CA LYS A 327 -15.51 -3.19 21.89
C LYS A 327 -15.64 -4.58 21.30
N PHE A 328 -14.67 -5.45 21.56
CA PHE A 328 -14.76 -6.84 21.13
C PHE A 328 -15.88 -7.55 21.86
N THR A 329 -16.67 -8.29 21.09
CA THR A 329 -17.70 -9.21 21.58
C THR A 329 -17.36 -10.60 21.08
N ALA A 330 -17.73 -11.62 21.84
CA ALA A 330 -17.55 -13.01 21.40
C ALA A 330 -18.17 -13.21 20.01
N CYS A 331 -17.36 -13.76 19.10
CA CYS A 331 -17.77 -14.15 17.77
C CYS A 331 -18.81 -15.28 17.90
N LYS A 332 -19.87 -15.19 17.11
CA LYS A 332 -20.88 -16.24 16.98
C LYS A 332 -20.46 -17.29 15.97
#